data_AF-R5CHX1-F1
#
_entry.id   AF-R5CHX1-F1
#
_cell.length_a   1.000
_cell.length_b   1.000
_cell.length_c   1.000
_cell.angle_alpha   90.00
_cell.angle_beta   90.00
_cell.angle_gamma   90.00
#
_symmetry.space_group_name_H-M   'P 1'
#
loop_
_entity.id
_entity.type
_entity.pdbx_description
1 polymer ?
#
loop_
_entity_poly.entity_id
_entity_poly.type
_entity_poly.pdbx_seq_one_letter_code
_entity_poly.pdbx_strand_id
1 'polypeptide(L)'
;MEIRSKTGNEALIRREKTAFLCSRNTPDGIEYLVGKWLLGLLPERDCIMCGNQSPMERAVFSVLLQRKIPAILVLAEAMRSRWDDDISAALRENRLLIITHCDASVHNVTARSAFDRNVLMLSLAQNTVVGYCTKGGKLERALAGFDNVEYLENGQPWLGMAGKAVEDTVPDKPRQTRLGAWQRRLDVGHGTIFLDFNDYSAETFFKITHSVGDAGGGFVRQKLFFDRKELAAFLSALRLLDDGRGKGEDVWTGLKVDSLSGEITFDVIRRQDSSLLNVTQTKEYGDGKLRVNTVSLDYAGLPALMKGVEEALAEWK
;
A
#
# COMPACT_ATOMS: atom_id res chain seq x y z
N MET A 1 21.47 -2.41 -4.46
CA MET A 1 20.49 -3.36 -5.05
C MET A 1 20.89 -3.64 -6.49
N GLU A 2 20.64 -4.86 -6.98
CA GLU A 2 21.08 -5.29 -8.31
C GLU A 2 19.90 -5.59 -9.24
N ILE A 3 20.11 -5.42 -10.55
CA ILE A 3 19.13 -5.77 -11.58
C ILE A 3 19.20 -7.28 -11.81
N ARG A 4 18.11 -8.01 -11.54
CA ARG A 4 18.03 -9.46 -11.71
C ARG A 4 17.55 -9.87 -13.10
N SER A 5 16.71 -9.07 -13.73
CA SER A 5 16.21 -9.33 -15.09
C SER A 5 16.00 -8.02 -15.83
N LYS A 6 16.22 -8.07 -17.15
CA LYS A 6 16.11 -6.94 -18.07
C LYS A 6 15.62 -7.41 -19.45
N THR A 7 14.88 -6.56 -20.15
CA THR A 7 14.46 -6.78 -21.54
C THR A 7 14.28 -5.45 -22.27
N GLY A 8 14.59 -5.40 -23.56
CA GLY A 8 14.56 -4.17 -24.38
C GLY A 8 15.94 -3.53 -24.59
N ASN A 9 15.97 -2.22 -24.80
CA ASN A 9 17.19 -1.51 -25.17
C ASN A 9 18.11 -1.23 -23.97
N GLU A 10 19.05 -2.12 -23.72
CA GLU A 10 20.00 -1.97 -22.61
C GLU A 10 20.90 -0.73 -22.71
N ALA A 11 21.08 -0.13 -23.89
CA ALA A 11 21.88 1.08 -24.02
C ALA A 11 21.30 2.26 -23.20
N LEU A 12 19.99 2.24 -22.92
CA LEU A 12 19.34 3.26 -22.10
C LEU A 12 19.88 3.32 -20.66
N ILE A 13 20.40 2.21 -20.12
CA ILE A 13 20.95 2.22 -18.75
C ILE A 13 22.17 3.15 -18.61
N ARG A 14 22.93 3.29 -19.71
CA ARG A 14 24.14 4.11 -19.79
C ARG A 14 23.86 5.58 -20.11
N ARG A 15 22.64 5.92 -20.52
CA ARG A 15 22.24 7.32 -20.70
C ARG A 15 22.11 7.99 -19.34
N GLU A 16 22.34 9.30 -19.33
CA GLU A 16 21.83 10.14 -18.27
C GLU A 16 20.30 10.00 -18.22
N LYS A 17 19.78 9.71 -17.04
CA LYS A 17 18.37 9.39 -16.86
C LYS A 17 17.82 10.02 -15.60
N THR A 18 16.56 10.43 -15.70
CA THR A 18 15.81 11.06 -14.63
C THR A 18 14.80 10.07 -14.09
N ALA A 19 14.85 9.76 -12.79
CA ALA A 19 13.79 9.00 -12.14
C ALA A 19 12.60 9.91 -11.89
N PHE A 20 11.41 9.50 -12.34
CA PHE A 20 10.16 10.12 -11.92
C PHE A 20 9.48 9.25 -10.88
N LEU A 21 9.19 9.84 -9.72
CA LEU A 21 8.49 9.19 -8.62
C LEU A 21 7.30 10.04 -8.17
N CYS A 22 6.20 9.38 -7.83
CA CYS A 22 5.03 10.08 -7.30
C CYS A 22 4.28 9.19 -6.32
N SER A 23 3.87 9.75 -5.18
CA SER A 23 3.02 9.06 -4.23
C SER A 23 1.67 8.71 -4.85
N ARG A 24 1.06 7.63 -4.37
CA ARG A 24 -0.20 7.12 -4.93
C ARG A 24 -1.37 8.08 -4.77
N ASN A 25 -1.41 8.78 -3.64
CA ASN A 25 -2.47 9.72 -3.31
C ASN A 25 -1.91 11.12 -3.48
N THR A 26 -2.39 11.83 -4.50
CA THR A 26 -1.99 13.20 -4.83
C THR A 26 -3.12 14.18 -4.47
N PRO A 27 -2.78 15.42 -4.11
CA PRO A 27 -3.76 16.51 -4.06
C PRO A 27 -4.09 16.96 -5.48
N ASP A 28 -5.22 17.66 -5.60
CA ASP A 28 -5.66 18.21 -6.88
C ASP A 28 -4.65 19.25 -7.39
N GLY A 29 -4.38 19.23 -8.70
CA GLY A 29 -3.52 20.21 -9.37
C GLY A 29 -2.08 19.72 -9.64
N ILE A 30 -1.68 18.56 -9.09
CA ILE A 30 -0.39 17.93 -9.44
C ILE A 30 -0.32 17.56 -10.91
N GLU A 31 -1.46 17.19 -11.52
CA GLU A 31 -1.59 16.87 -12.94
C GLU A 31 -1.09 18.01 -13.83
N TYR A 32 -1.40 19.26 -13.47
CA TYR A 32 -0.96 20.43 -14.22
C TYR A 32 0.58 20.59 -14.16
N LEU A 33 1.15 20.44 -12.96
CA LEU A 33 2.60 20.58 -12.74
C LEU A 33 3.38 19.48 -13.45
N VAL A 34 2.92 18.23 -13.33
CA VAL A 34 3.49 17.09 -14.03
C VAL A 34 3.32 17.25 -15.55
N GLY A 35 2.17 17.75 -16.00
CA GLY A 35 1.92 18.07 -17.42
C GLY A 35 2.90 19.11 -17.96
N LYS A 36 3.13 20.21 -17.22
CA LYS A 36 4.10 21.25 -17.59
C LYS A 36 5.53 20.68 -17.68
N TRP A 37 5.93 19.85 -16.71
CA TRP A 37 7.21 19.16 -16.74
C TRP A 37 7.33 18.22 -17.95
N LEU A 38 6.30 17.41 -18.21
CA LEU A 38 6.23 16.51 -19.36
C LEU A 38 6.37 17.25 -20.69
N LEU A 39 5.79 18.44 -20.84
CA LEU A 39 5.91 19.26 -22.06
C LEU A 39 7.34 19.70 -22.33
N GLY A 40 8.16 19.86 -21.29
CA GLY A 40 9.58 20.22 -21.41
C GLY A 40 10.48 19.08 -21.87
N LEU A 41 9.98 17.84 -21.91
CA LEU A 41 10.76 16.67 -22.30
C LEU A 41 10.91 16.56 -23.84
N LEU A 42 12.08 16.11 -24.29
CA LEU A 42 12.46 15.92 -25.68
C LEU A 42 13.02 14.50 -25.92
N PRO A 43 12.58 13.77 -26.97
CA PRO A 43 13.03 12.40 -27.23
C PRO A 43 14.54 12.22 -27.41
N GLU A 44 15.21 13.23 -27.94
CA GLU A 44 16.63 13.19 -28.27
C GLU A 44 17.50 13.41 -27.03
N ARG A 45 17.00 14.22 -26.08
CA ARG A 45 17.71 14.62 -24.87
C ARG A 45 17.42 13.69 -23.70
N ASP A 46 16.14 13.45 -23.43
CA ASP A 46 15.70 12.93 -22.14
C ASP A 46 15.54 11.41 -22.13
N CYS A 47 15.86 10.79 -20.98
CA CYS A 47 15.54 9.40 -20.70
C CYS A 47 14.91 9.30 -19.32
N ILE A 48 13.68 8.80 -19.23
CA ILE A 48 12.90 8.82 -17.99
C ILE A 48 12.71 7.43 -17.41
N MET A 49 13.02 7.27 -16.13
CA MET A 49 12.82 6.04 -15.39
C MET A 49 11.54 6.15 -14.53
N CYS A 50 10.59 5.23 -14.72
CA CYS A 50 9.32 5.18 -13.99
C CYS A 50 9.06 3.75 -13.50
N GLY A 51 8.35 3.57 -12.38
CA GLY A 51 7.89 2.22 -11.98
C GLY A 51 6.41 1.93 -12.19
N ASN A 52 5.66 2.88 -12.78
CA ASN A 52 4.31 2.64 -13.30
C ASN A 52 3.32 2.09 -12.23
N GLN A 53 3.46 2.49 -10.97
CA GLN A 53 2.60 2.00 -9.87
C GLN A 53 1.48 2.97 -9.54
N SER A 54 1.82 4.22 -9.20
CA SER A 54 0.79 5.23 -8.89
C SER A 54 0.00 5.63 -10.14
N PRO A 55 -1.24 6.16 -9.98
CA PRO A 55 -1.99 6.70 -11.11
C PRO A 55 -1.21 7.75 -11.89
N MET A 56 -0.46 8.61 -11.20
CA MET A 56 0.39 9.62 -11.83
C MET A 56 1.60 9.01 -12.54
N GLU A 57 2.30 8.04 -11.94
CA GLU A 57 3.40 7.32 -12.62
C GLU A 57 2.90 6.63 -13.89
N ARG A 58 1.68 6.08 -13.87
CA ARG A 58 1.03 5.48 -15.03
C ARG A 58 0.74 6.50 -16.12
N ALA A 59 0.13 7.64 -15.77
CA ALA A 59 -0.15 8.71 -16.72
C ALA A 59 1.14 9.25 -17.36
N VAL A 60 2.18 9.48 -16.56
CA VAL A 60 3.51 9.87 -17.05
C VAL A 60 4.05 8.84 -18.02
N PHE A 61 4.05 7.56 -17.64
CA PHE A 61 4.57 6.50 -18.50
C PHE A 61 3.83 6.42 -19.84
N SER A 62 2.50 6.50 -19.84
CA SER A 62 1.71 6.57 -21.07
C SER A 62 2.11 7.75 -21.96
N VAL A 63 2.30 8.95 -21.41
CA VAL A 63 2.75 10.12 -22.18
C VAL A 63 4.17 9.94 -22.73
N LEU A 64 5.08 9.32 -21.98
CA LEU A 64 6.43 9.02 -22.48
C LEU A 64 6.37 8.11 -23.71
N LEU A 65 5.54 7.07 -23.69
CA LEU A 65 5.36 6.17 -24.82
C LEU A 65 4.79 6.91 -26.05
N GLN A 66 3.73 7.70 -25.83
CA GLN A 66 3.06 8.48 -26.89
C GLN A 66 3.97 9.53 -27.52
N ARG A 67 4.73 10.28 -26.71
CA ARG A 67 5.68 11.30 -27.18
C ARG A 67 7.01 10.72 -27.64
N LYS A 68 7.14 9.39 -27.63
CA LYS A 68 8.35 8.64 -27.99
C LYS A 68 9.60 9.00 -27.18
N ILE A 69 9.42 9.48 -25.94
CA ILE A 69 10.53 9.73 -25.02
C ILE A 69 11.16 8.38 -24.63
N PRO A 70 12.48 8.21 -24.73
CA PRO A 70 13.17 7.02 -24.22
C PRO A 70 12.86 6.78 -22.75
N ALA A 71 12.46 5.56 -22.40
CA ALA A 71 12.00 5.26 -21.04
C ALA A 71 12.64 3.99 -20.48
N ILE A 72 12.74 3.94 -19.15
CA ILE A 72 13.10 2.74 -18.40
C ILE A 72 11.96 2.41 -17.43
N LEU A 73 11.28 1.29 -17.65
CA LEU A 73 10.25 0.78 -16.75
C LEU A 73 10.88 -0.11 -15.69
N VAL A 74 10.74 0.25 -14.41
CA VAL A 74 11.31 -0.52 -13.29
C VAL A 74 10.19 -1.21 -12.52
N LEU A 75 10.11 -2.53 -12.64
CA LEU A 75 9.06 -3.31 -12.00
C LEU A 75 9.38 -3.56 -10.52
N ALA A 76 8.33 -3.62 -9.72
CA ALA A 76 8.36 -4.04 -8.32
C ALA A 76 7.89 -5.50 -8.16
N GLU A 77 8.03 -6.29 -9.22
CA GLU A 77 7.60 -7.68 -9.36
C GLU A 77 8.45 -8.36 -10.44
N ALA A 78 8.28 -9.68 -10.60
CA ALA A 78 8.93 -10.49 -11.60
C ALA A 78 8.67 -9.98 -13.03
N MET A 79 9.59 -10.26 -13.94
CA MET A 79 9.44 -9.92 -15.36
C MET A 79 8.18 -10.58 -15.93
N ARG A 80 7.35 -9.78 -16.60
CA ARG A 80 6.12 -10.26 -17.24
C ARG A 80 6.45 -10.93 -18.57
N SER A 81 5.68 -11.95 -18.92
CA SER A 81 5.80 -12.66 -20.20
C SER A 81 5.02 -12.00 -21.35
N ARG A 82 4.09 -11.08 -21.03
CA ARG A 82 3.27 -10.36 -22.00
C ARG A 82 3.19 -8.89 -21.65
N TRP A 83 3.12 -8.06 -22.70
CA TRP A 83 3.04 -6.61 -22.64
C TRP A 83 1.90 -6.12 -23.52
N ASP A 84 1.33 -4.97 -23.19
CA ASP A 84 0.37 -4.30 -24.06
C ASP A 84 1.02 -3.80 -25.36
N ASP A 85 0.18 -3.33 -26.30
CA ASP A 85 0.63 -2.95 -27.63
C ASP A 85 1.57 -1.74 -27.61
N ASP A 86 1.33 -0.77 -26.72
CA ASP A 86 2.15 0.44 -26.59
C ASP A 86 3.56 0.12 -26.07
N ILE A 87 3.65 -0.71 -25.03
CA ILE A 87 4.94 -1.19 -24.50
C ILE A 87 5.65 -2.05 -25.54
N SER A 88 4.92 -2.95 -26.20
CA SER A 88 5.47 -3.83 -27.24
C SER A 88 6.00 -3.04 -28.43
N ALA A 89 5.31 -1.95 -28.84
CA ALA A 89 5.76 -1.04 -29.87
C ALA A 89 7.04 -0.30 -29.44
N ALA A 90 7.07 0.25 -28.22
CA ALA A 90 8.25 0.96 -27.73
C ALA A 90 9.49 0.05 -27.56
N LEU A 91 9.30 -1.22 -27.21
CA LEU A 91 10.35 -2.24 -27.21
C LEU A 91 10.89 -2.49 -28.63
N ARG A 92 10.01 -2.70 -29.61
CA ARG A 92 10.40 -2.90 -31.03
C ARG A 92 11.13 -1.68 -31.61
N GLU A 93 10.74 -0.48 -31.21
CA GLU A 93 11.37 0.77 -31.62
C GLU A 93 12.68 1.07 -30.86
N ASN A 94 13.16 0.17 -29.99
CA ASN A 94 14.36 0.35 -29.15
C ASN A 94 14.33 1.61 -28.26
N ARG A 95 13.14 2.06 -27.84
CA ARG A 95 12.96 3.23 -26.98
C ARG A 95 12.64 2.88 -25.53
N LEU A 96 12.47 1.60 -25.21
CA LEU A 96 12.13 1.13 -23.87
C LEU A 96 13.12 0.08 -23.37
N LEU A 97 13.46 0.18 -22.10
CA LEU A 97 14.12 -0.86 -21.31
C LEU A 97 13.22 -1.19 -20.13
N ILE A 98 12.99 -2.46 -19.87
CA ILE A 98 12.25 -2.92 -18.70
C ILE A 98 13.21 -3.69 -17.81
N ILE A 99 13.26 -3.34 -16.53
CA ILE A 99 14.14 -3.99 -15.54
C ILE A 99 13.37 -4.36 -14.28
N THR A 100 13.87 -5.37 -13.56
CA THR A 100 13.40 -5.71 -12.22
C THR A 100 14.53 -6.22 -11.33
N HIS A 101 14.43 -5.92 -10.04
CA HIS A 101 15.29 -6.52 -9.01
C HIS A 101 14.67 -7.79 -8.39
N CYS A 102 13.40 -8.07 -8.69
CA CYS A 102 12.68 -9.18 -8.11
C CYS A 102 13.08 -10.49 -8.79
N ASP A 103 13.15 -11.58 -8.03
CA ASP A 103 13.20 -12.92 -8.60
C ASP A 103 11.86 -13.31 -9.23
N ALA A 104 11.89 -14.40 -9.98
CA ALA A 104 10.75 -14.93 -10.70
C ALA A 104 9.57 -15.34 -9.79
N SER A 105 9.76 -15.48 -8.47
CA SER A 105 8.67 -15.87 -7.55
C SER A 105 7.79 -14.69 -7.09
N VAL A 106 8.24 -13.45 -7.28
CA VAL A 106 7.51 -12.25 -6.83
C VAL A 106 6.50 -11.83 -7.91
N HIS A 107 5.36 -12.50 -7.98
CA HIS A 107 4.32 -12.18 -8.99
C HIS A 107 3.37 -11.04 -8.60
N ASN A 108 3.43 -10.57 -7.35
CA ASN A 108 2.59 -9.48 -6.86
C ASN A 108 3.46 -8.41 -6.21
N VAL A 109 3.18 -7.14 -6.52
CA VAL A 109 3.84 -5.99 -5.88
C VAL A 109 3.51 -5.96 -4.39
N THR A 110 4.55 -5.88 -3.57
CA THR A 110 4.44 -5.70 -2.11
C THR A 110 4.96 -4.33 -1.70
N ALA A 111 4.67 -3.92 -0.46
CA ALA A 111 5.25 -2.71 0.10
C ALA A 111 6.80 -2.73 0.10
N ARG A 112 7.41 -3.91 0.29
CA ARG A 112 8.85 -4.08 0.30
C ARG A 112 9.41 -4.03 -1.11
N SER A 113 8.86 -4.80 -2.05
CA SER A 113 9.35 -4.78 -3.44
C SER A 113 9.14 -3.43 -4.12
N ALA A 114 8.08 -2.68 -3.77
CA ALA A 114 7.90 -1.31 -4.23
C ALA A 114 8.93 -0.34 -3.64
N PHE A 115 9.28 -0.51 -2.35
CA PHE A 115 10.32 0.30 -1.69
C PHE A 115 11.69 0.01 -2.28
N ASP A 116 12.05 -1.28 -2.39
CA ASP A 116 13.29 -1.75 -2.99
C ASP A 116 13.38 -1.24 -4.45
N ARG A 117 12.32 -1.37 -5.25
CA ARG A 117 12.24 -0.79 -6.61
C ARG A 117 12.55 0.71 -6.61
N ASN A 118 11.97 1.49 -5.69
CA ASN A 118 12.22 2.93 -5.61
C ASN A 118 13.69 3.22 -5.29
N VAL A 119 14.28 2.48 -4.33
CA VAL A 119 15.70 2.61 -3.98
C VAL A 119 16.59 2.28 -5.18
N LEU A 120 16.26 1.25 -5.97
CA LEU A 120 16.98 0.93 -7.21
C LEU A 120 16.90 2.09 -8.21
N MET A 121 15.71 2.66 -8.42
CA MET A 121 15.54 3.79 -9.33
C MET A 121 16.41 4.98 -8.92
N LEU A 122 16.32 5.37 -7.65
CA LEU A 122 17.08 6.48 -7.06
C LEU A 122 18.60 6.25 -7.17
N SER A 123 19.05 5.01 -6.97
CA SER A 123 20.47 4.65 -7.06
C SER A 123 21.02 4.67 -8.49
N LEU A 124 20.17 4.49 -9.50
CA LEU A 124 20.59 4.43 -10.90
C LEU A 124 20.49 5.78 -11.62
N ALA A 125 19.55 6.63 -11.19
CA ALA A 125 19.24 7.88 -11.83
C ALA A 125 20.24 8.98 -11.47
N GLN A 126 20.52 9.86 -12.43
CA GLN A 126 21.40 11.01 -12.23
C GLN A 126 20.60 12.17 -11.64
N ASN A 127 19.33 12.29 -12.01
CA ASN A 127 18.39 13.26 -11.47
C ASN A 127 17.12 12.53 -11.00
N THR A 128 16.45 13.05 -9.98
CA THR A 128 15.15 12.55 -9.53
C THR A 128 14.15 13.69 -9.54
N VAL A 129 13.05 13.53 -10.26
CA VAL A 129 11.90 14.44 -10.23
C VAL A 129 10.77 13.78 -9.46
N VAL A 130 10.25 14.49 -8.46
CA VAL A 130 9.15 14.00 -7.64
C VAL A 130 7.93 14.87 -7.86
N GLY A 131 6.89 14.28 -8.47
CA GLY A 131 5.64 15.00 -8.74
C GLY A 131 4.89 15.38 -7.47
N TYR A 132 4.73 14.41 -6.56
CA TYR A 132 4.20 14.62 -5.21
C TYR A 132 4.73 13.54 -4.28
N CYS A 133 5.09 13.90 -3.05
CA CYS A 133 5.49 12.95 -2.02
C CYS A 133 4.57 13.09 -0.83
N THR A 134 4.03 12.06 -0.20
CA THR A 134 3.27 12.28 1.06
C THR A 134 4.23 12.46 2.24
N LYS A 135 4.02 13.48 3.11
CA LYS A 135 4.73 13.62 4.39
C LYS A 135 4.55 12.37 5.26
N GLY A 136 5.62 11.85 5.84
CA GLY A 136 5.67 10.58 6.58
C GLY A 136 5.54 9.33 5.68
N GLY A 137 5.48 9.51 4.36
CA GLY A 137 5.23 8.45 3.39
C GLY A 137 6.40 7.48 3.24
N LYS A 138 6.16 6.37 2.51
CA LYS A 138 7.24 5.45 2.11
C LYS A 138 8.18 6.08 1.08
N LEU A 139 7.64 6.94 0.21
CA LEU A 139 8.43 7.65 -0.78
C LEU A 139 9.38 8.66 -0.12
N GLU A 140 8.90 9.43 0.87
CA GLU A 140 9.73 10.40 1.61
C GLU A 140 10.93 9.70 2.26
N ARG A 141 10.70 8.56 2.90
CA ARG A 141 11.76 7.74 3.48
C ARG A 141 12.76 7.21 2.47
N ALA A 142 12.32 6.87 1.26
CA ALA A 142 13.23 6.43 0.20
C ALA A 142 14.11 7.59 -0.31
N LEU A 143 13.56 8.83 -0.31
CA LEU A 143 14.24 10.03 -0.80
C LEU A 143 15.24 10.63 0.21
N ALA A 144 15.07 10.36 1.51
CA ALA A 144 15.86 10.99 2.59
C ALA A 144 17.38 10.79 2.51
N GLY A 145 17.87 9.87 1.67
CA GLY A 145 19.30 9.61 1.45
C GLY A 145 19.86 10.08 0.11
N PHE A 146 19.08 10.84 -0.67
CA PHE A 146 19.46 11.28 -2.02
C PHE A 146 19.43 12.81 -2.11
N ASP A 147 20.48 13.39 -2.66
CA ASP A 147 20.69 14.83 -2.82
C ASP A 147 20.27 15.36 -4.20
N ASN A 148 20.17 14.46 -5.19
CA ASN A 148 19.75 14.76 -6.56
C ASN A 148 18.23 14.76 -6.76
N VAL A 149 17.48 15.31 -5.80
CA VAL A 149 16.00 15.29 -5.79
C VAL A 149 15.44 16.69 -6.04
N GLU A 150 14.72 16.82 -7.14
CA GLU A 150 13.92 17.99 -7.51
C GLU A 150 12.43 17.71 -7.28
N TYR A 151 11.77 18.66 -6.62
CA TYR A 151 10.35 18.62 -6.34
C TYR A 151 9.64 19.60 -7.27
N LEU A 152 8.60 19.13 -7.98
CA LEU A 152 7.78 20.06 -8.77
C LEU A 152 7.12 21.08 -7.83
N GLU A 153 7.13 22.37 -8.19
CA GLU A 153 6.59 23.48 -7.39
C GLU A 153 5.20 23.15 -6.85
N ASN A 154 4.91 23.43 -5.57
CA ASN A 154 3.66 23.07 -4.88
C ASN A 154 3.34 21.56 -4.78
N GLY A 155 4.19 20.69 -5.34
CA GLY A 155 4.14 19.24 -5.17
C GLY A 155 4.46 18.80 -3.74
N GLN A 156 4.94 19.71 -2.88
CA GLN A 156 5.34 19.43 -1.51
C GLN A 156 5.06 20.59 -0.55
N PRO A 157 3.78 20.83 -0.21
CA PRO A 157 3.40 21.97 0.62
C PRO A 157 4.05 22.02 2.02
N TRP A 158 4.63 20.92 2.54
CA TRP A 158 5.31 20.92 3.85
C TRP A 158 6.82 21.20 3.80
N LEU A 159 7.50 21.12 2.65
CA LEU A 159 8.95 21.39 2.62
C LEU A 159 9.29 22.86 2.93
N GLY A 160 8.41 23.80 2.55
CA GLY A 160 8.53 25.22 2.89
C GLY A 160 8.06 25.58 4.31
N MET A 161 7.51 24.62 5.07
CA MET A 161 6.95 24.86 6.41
C MET A 161 7.97 24.63 7.54
N ALA A 162 9.19 24.19 7.23
CA ALA A 162 10.23 23.90 8.22
C ALA A 162 10.85 25.14 8.90
N GLY A 163 10.39 26.36 8.58
CA GLY A 163 10.95 27.62 9.09
C GLY A 163 9.98 28.55 9.82
N LYS A 164 8.70 28.17 9.99
CA LYS A 164 7.77 28.93 10.83
C LYS A 164 7.09 27.99 11.80
N ALA A 165 7.39 28.14 13.09
CA ALA A 165 6.46 27.75 14.12
C ALA A 165 5.15 28.50 13.82
N VAL A 166 4.14 27.78 13.34
CA VAL A 166 2.81 28.36 13.13
C VAL A 166 1.99 27.93 14.32
N GLU A 167 1.73 28.92 15.18
CA GLU A 167 0.73 28.91 16.23
C GLU A 167 -0.62 28.41 15.69
N ASP A 168 -1.33 27.69 16.56
CA ASP A 168 -2.68 27.19 16.34
C ASP A 168 -3.64 28.30 15.90
N THR A 169 -3.91 28.38 14.60
CA THR A 169 -5.14 28.98 14.09
C THR A 169 -5.97 27.92 13.40
N VAL A 170 -7.03 27.51 14.10
CA VAL A 170 -8.10 26.62 13.65
C VAL A 170 -8.77 27.23 12.41
N PRO A 171 -8.79 26.55 11.24
CA PRO A 171 -9.57 27.01 10.10
C PRO A 171 -11.04 26.69 10.31
N ASP A 172 -11.84 27.75 10.34
CA ASP A 172 -13.30 27.73 10.35
C ASP A 172 -13.84 27.34 8.95
N LYS A 173 -13.90 26.02 8.69
CA LYS A 173 -14.81 25.32 7.77
C LYS A 173 -14.45 23.83 7.70
N PRO A 174 -15.42 22.90 7.75
CA PRO A 174 -15.13 21.47 7.88
C PRO A 174 -14.51 20.91 6.59
N ARG A 175 -13.22 20.58 6.64
CA ARG A 175 -12.57 19.72 5.63
C ARG A 175 -13.09 18.30 5.83
N GLN A 176 -13.71 17.73 4.79
CA GLN A 176 -14.02 16.30 4.71
C GLN A 176 -12.71 15.50 4.88
N THR A 177 -12.62 14.76 5.98
CA THR A 177 -11.54 13.85 6.31
C THR A 177 -11.54 12.67 5.34
N ARG A 178 -10.50 12.53 4.50
CA ARG A 178 -10.26 11.28 3.76
C ARG A 178 -9.86 10.20 4.79
N LEU A 179 -10.63 9.12 4.84
CA LEU A 179 -10.50 7.91 5.67
C LEU A 179 -9.10 7.32 5.87
N GLY A 180 -8.15 7.56 4.95
CA GLY A 180 -6.82 6.94 4.92
C GLY A 180 -5.80 7.37 5.99
N ALA A 181 -6.20 8.05 7.07
CA ALA A 181 -5.32 8.45 8.17
C ALA A 181 -5.54 7.66 9.47
N TRP A 182 -6.68 6.97 9.62
CA TRP A 182 -7.01 6.26 10.86
C TRP A 182 -6.28 4.92 10.95
N GLN A 183 -5.58 4.70 12.06
CA GLN A 183 -4.98 3.42 12.41
C GLN A 183 -4.99 3.21 13.93
N ARG A 184 -5.04 1.95 14.36
CA ARG A 184 -4.85 1.56 15.76
C ARG A 184 -3.88 0.40 15.87
N ARG A 185 -3.06 0.43 16.92
CA ARG A 185 -2.21 -0.68 17.36
C ARG A 185 -2.74 -1.17 18.70
N LEU A 186 -2.96 -2.47 18.80
CA LEU A 186 -3.39 -3.17 20.01
C LEU A 186 -2.35 -4.24 20.34
N ASP A 187 -1.77 -4.18 21.53
CA ASP A 187 -0.91 -5.26 22.01
C ASP A 187 -1.78 -6.29 22.74
N VAL A 188 -1.78 -7.53 22.26
CA VAL A 188 -2.80 -8.55 22.60
C VAL A 188 -2.23 -9.80 23.27
N GLY A 189 -1.14 -9.64 24.03
CA GLY A 189 -0.46 -10.72 24.76
C GLY A 189 0.33 -11.66 23.83
N HIS A 190 -0.34 -12.26 22.85
CA HIS A 190 0.24 -13.11 21.81
C HIS A 190 0.49 -12.34 20.50
N GLY A 191 1.24 -11.24 20.59
CA GLY A 191 1.61 -10.40 19.45
C GLY A 191 0.85 -9.07 19.40
N THR A 192 0.84 -8.46 18.23
CA THR A 192 0.27 -7.12 18.01
C THR A 192 -0.76 -7.16 16.90
N ILE A 193 -1.93 -6.58 17.16
CA ILE A 193 -2.97 -6.33 16.16
C ILE A 193 -2.86 -4.88 15.66
N PHE A 194 -2.92 -4.72 14.35
CA PHE A 194 -3.02 -3.43 13.67
C PHE A 194 -4.35 -3.35 12.95
N LEU A 195 -5.03 -2.22 13.12
CA LEU A 195 -6.28 -1.87 12.48
C LEU A 195 -6.00 -0.69 11.56
N ASP A 196 -6.32 -0.79 10.27
CA ASP A 196 -6.10 0.30 9.32
C ASP A 196 -7.04 0.21 8.11
N PHE A 197 -7.27 1.35 7.46
CA PHE A 197 -7.92 1.41 6.15
C PHE A 197 -6.93 1.20 5.02
N ASN A 198 -7.38 0.48 3.99
CA ASN A 198 -6.62 0.27 2.78
C ASN A 198 -7.48 0.57 1.55
N ASP A 199 -7.08 1.57 0.78
CA ASP A 199 -7.76 1.98 -0.45
C ASP A 199 -7.14 1.27 -1.67
N TYR A 200 -7.92 0.41 -2.33
CA TYR A 200 -7.53 -0.23 -3.59
C TYR A 200 -8.42 0.28 -4.73
N SER A 201 -7.89 1.24 -5.51
CA SER A 201 -8.31 1.71 -6.86
C SER A 201 -9.79 2.01 -7.17
N ALA A 202 -10.74 1.66 -6.31
CA ALA A 202 -12.17 1.92 -6.40
C ALA A 202 -12.92 1.61 -5.08
N GLU A 203 -12.36 0.76 -4.21
CA GLU A 203 -13.02 0.33 -2.96
C GLU A 203 -12.07 0.49 -1.76
N THR A 204 -12.60 1.07 -0.68
CA THR A 204 -11.95 1.09 0.64
C THR A 204 -12.26 -0.23 1.34
N PHE A 205 -11.25 -0.82 1.98
CA PHE A 205 -11.43 -1.96 2.88
C PHE A 205 -10.78 -1.67 4.22
N PHE A 206 -11.36 -2.18 5.29
CA PHE A 206 -10.73 -2.21 6.59
C PHE A 206 -9.92 -3.50 6.74
N LYS A 207 -8.72 -3.38 7.31
CA LYS A 207 -7.79 -4.49 7.46
C LYS A 207 -7.42 -4.66 8.92
N ILE A 208 -7.53 -5.89 9.41
CA ILE A 208 -7.00 -6.32 10.70
C ILE A 208 -5.76 -7.16 10.43
N THR A 209 -4.59 -6.73 10.89
CA THR A 209 -3.33 -7.48 10.78
C THR A 209 -2.88 -7.95 12.15
N HIS A 210 -2.73 -9.25 12.34
CA HIS A 210 -2.14 -9.82 13.54
C HIS A 210 -0.70 -10.23 13.25
N SER A 211 0.24 -9.69 14.03
CA SER A 211 1.67 -9.94 13.90
C SER A 211 2.15 -10.69 15.14
N VAL A 212 2.61 -11.93 14.95
CA VAL A 212 3.11 -12.80 16.02
C VAL A 212 4.59 -13.06 15.78
N GLY A 213 5.41 -13.03 16.84
CA GLY A 213 6.82 -13.41 16.74
C GLY A 213 6.96 -14.91 16.45
N ASP A 214 7.86 -15.28 15.54
CA ASP A 214 8.20 -16.68 15.29
C ASP A 214 9.43 -17.13 16.09
N ALA A 215 9.63 -18.45 16.18
CA ALA A 215 10.73 -19.05 16.93
C ALA A 215 12.13 -18.71 16.38
N GLY A 216 12.22 -18.16 15.16
CA GLY A 216 13.46 -17.72 14.51
C GLY A 216 13.75 -16.23 14.69
N GLY A 217 12.97 -15.50 15.51
CA GLY A 217 13.11 -14.06 15.72
C GLY A 217 12.48 -13.20 14.61
N GLY A 218 11.74 -13.82 13.68
CA GLY A 218 10.92 -13.15 12.68
C GLY A 218 9.49 -12.89 13.18
N PHE A 219 8.62 -12.45 12.27
CA PHE A 219 7.21 -12.23 12.57
C PHE A 219 6.33 -12.80 11.46
N VAL A 220 5.36 -13.62 11.85
CA VAL A 220 4.29 -14.11 10.97
C VAL A 220 3.12 -13.15 11.06
N ARG A 221 2.53 -12.83 9.90
CA ARG A 221 1.41 -11.89 9.81
C ARG A 221 0.20 -12.52 9.14
N GLN A 222 -0.92 -12.51 9.85
CA GLN A 222 -2.23 -12.92 9.35
C GLN A 222 -3.11 -11.67 9.14
N LYS A 223 -3.98 -11.71 8.13
CA LYS A 223 -4.76 -10.53 7.72
C LYS A 223 -6.22 -10.87 7.44
N LEU A 224 -7.13 -10.15 8.05
CA LEU A 224 -8.55 -10.16 7.74
C LEU A 224 -8.91 -8.86 7.01
N PHE A 225 -9.83 -8.94 6.07
CA PHE A 225 -10.30 -7.80 5.29
C PHE A 225 -11.82 -7.68 5.40
N PHE A 226 -12.30 -6.45 5.47
CA PHE A 226 -13.72 -6.16 5.62
C PHE A 226 -14.09 -5.02 4.68
N ASP A 227 -15.21 -5.11 3.99
CA ASP A 227 -15.95 -3.93 3.56
C ASP A 227 -16.68 -3.31 4.77
N ARG A 228 -17.35 -2.17 4.56
CA ARG A 228 -18.02 -1.44 5.65
C ARG A 228 -19.17 -2.23 6.28
N LYS A 229 -19.98 -2.94 5.47
CA LYS A 229 -21.12 -3.74 5.95
C LYS A 229 -20.63 -4.94 6.72
N GLU A 230 -19.61 -5.62 6.20
CA GLU A 230 -18.92 -6.73 6.85
C GLU A 230 -18.32 -6.32 8.19
N LEU A 231 -17.69 -5.14 8.26
CA LEU A 231 -17.11 -4.62 9.50
C LEU A 231 -18.18 -4.31 10.57
N ALA A 232 -19.34 -3.81 10.16
CA ALA A 232 -20.47 -3.56 11.06
C ALA A 232 -21.11 -4.87 11.58
N ALA A 233 -21.24 -5.88 10.71
CA ALA A 233 -21.69 -7.21 11.11
C ALA A 233 -20.68 -7.89 12.05
N PHE A 234 -19.38 -7.74 11.75
CA PHE A 234 -18.29 -8.19 12.61
C PHE A 234 -18.33 -7.53 14.00
N LEU A 235 -18.58 -6.22 14.10
CA LEU A 235 -18.74 -5.57 15.40
C LEU A 235 -19.94 -6.12 16.19
N SER A 236 -21.07 -6.34 15.53
CA SER A 236 -22.25 -6.95 16.14
C SER A 236 -21.93 -8.36 16.69
N ALA A 237 -21.15 -9.14 15.94
CA ALA A 237 -20.64 -10.44 16.37
C ALA A 237 -19.81 -10.34 17.66
N LEU A 238 -18.85 -9.41 17.69
CA LEU A 238 -18.00 -9.20 18.86
C LEU A 238 -18.81 -8.79 20.11
N ARG A 239 -19.85 -7.97 19.94
CA ARG A 239 -20.76 -7.59 21.04
C ARG A 239 -21.50 -8.79 21.61
N LEU A 240 -22.02 -9.67 20.75
CA LEU A 240 -22.68 -10.90 21.19
C LEU A 240 -21.71 -11.82 21.96
N LEU A 241 -20.46 -11.90 21.51
CA LEU A 241 -19.40 -12.65 22.19
C LEU A 241 -19.08 -12.07 23.59
N ASP A 242 -18.96 -10.75 23.69
CA ASP A 242 -18.69 -10.07 24.97
C ASP A 242 -19.86 -10.18 25.95
N ASP A 243 -21.11 -10.12 25.47
CA ASP A 243 -22.31 -10.36 26.28
C ASP A 243 -22.39 -11.81 26.80
N GLY A 244 -22.05 -12.79 25.95
CA GLY A 244 -22.01 -14.22 26.31
C GLY A 244 -20.97 -14.52 27.40
N ARG A 245 -19.83 -13.82 27.39
CA ARG A 245 -18.81 -13.89 28.45
C ARG A 245 -19.39 -13.52 29.82
N GLY A 246 -20.24 -12.51 29.89
CA GLY A 246 -20.90 -12.07 31.13
C GLY A 246 -21.85 -13.10 31.72
N LYS A 247 -22.30 -14.08 30.92
CA LYS A 247 -23.30 -15.10 31.30
C LYS A 247 -22.71 -16.50 31.51
N GLY A 248 -21.41 -16.69 31.24
CA GLY A 248 -20.74 -17.99 31.44
C GLY A 248 -21.18 -19.09 30.47
N GLU A 249 -21.77 -18.74 29.33
CA GLU A 249 -22.22 -19.70 28.31
C GLU A 249 -21.03 -20.21 27.48
N ASP A 250 -21.05 -21.50 27.13
CA ASP A 250 -20.09 -22.09 26.19
C ASP A 250 -20.27 -21.45 24.82
N VAL A 251 -19.23 -20.78 24.36
CA VAL A 251 -19.31 -19.82 23.26
C VAL A 251 -19.67 -20.49 21.95
N TRP A 252 -20.72 -19.94 21.34
CA TRP A 252 -21.22 -20.09 19.98
C TRP A 252 -20.15 -20.44 18.94
N THR A 253 -20.12 -21.70 18.51
CA THR A 253 -19.35 -22.15 17.34
C THR A 253 -20.16 -21.87 16.08
N GLY A 254 -19.80 -20.83 15.35
CA GLY A 254 -20.28 -20.65 13.98
C GLY A 254 -21.18 -19.45 13.72
N LEU A 255 -20.90 -18.30 14.34
CA LEU A 255 -21.45 -17.06 13.80
C LEU A 255 -20.80 -16.80 12.43
N LYS A 256 -21.57 -16.99 11.37
CA LYS A 256 -21.17 -16.72 9.99
C LYS A 256 -21.54 -15.29 9.64
N VAL A 257 -20.55 -14.51 9.20
CA VAL A 257 -20.79 -13.23 8.52
C VAL A 257 -20.63 -13.49 7.03
N ASP A 258 -21.73 -13.40 6.28
CA ASP A 258 -21.68 -13.44 4.81
C ASP A 258 -20.86 -12.25 4.32
N SER A 259 -19.80 -12.55 3.59
CA SER A 259 -18.77 -11.58 3.26
C SER A 259 -18.25 -11.82 1.83
N LEU A 260 -18.25 -10.75 1.02
CA LEU A 260 -17.52 -10.64 -0.24
C LEU A 260 -16.00 -10.87 -0.05
N SER A 261 -15.49 -10.58 1.15
CA SER A 261 -14.10 -10.81 1.59
C SER A 261 -13.80 -12.23 2.10
N GLY A 262 -14.82 -13.07 2.29
CA GLY A 262 -14.75 -14.46 2.75
C GLY A 262 -15.45 -14.69 4.09
N GLU A 263 -16.01 -15.88 4.28
CA GLU A 263 -16.74 -16.30 5.48
C GLU A 263 -15.91 -16.11 6.75
N ILE A 264 -16.51 -15.51 7.78
CA ILE A 264 -15.86 -15.29 9.08
C ILE A 264 -16.43 -16.25 10.12
N THR A 265 -15.56 -16.88 10.91
CA THR A 265 -15.91 -17.72 12.05
C THR A 265 -15.12 -17.34 13.29
N PHE A 266 -15.71 -17.64 14.45
CA PHE A 266 -15.14 -17.37 15.76
C PHE A 266 -15.00 -18.67 16.54
N ASP A 267 -13.87 -18.83 17.21
CA ASP A 267 -13.57 -19.98 18.07
C ASP A 267 -12.89 -19.50 19.36
N VAL A 268 -13.25 -20.09 20.50
CA VAL A 268 -12.74 -19.69 21.81
C VAL A 268 -12.05 -20.85 22.49
N ILE A 269 -10.73 -20.75 22.62
CA ILE A 269 -9.89 -21.75 23.28
C ILE A 269 -9.68 -21.32 24.73
N ARG A 270 -10.25 -22.06 25.68
CA ARG A 270 -9.99 -21.86 27.11
C ARG A 270 -8.64 -22.46 27.48
N ARG A 271 -7.83 -21.70 28.21
CA ARG A 271 -6.56 -22.08 28.84
C ARG A 271 -6.72 -21.95 30.36
N GLN A 272 -5.76 -22.49 31.13
CA GLN A 272 -5.84 -22.51 32.60
C GLN A 272 -6.11 -21.13 33.23
N ASP A 273 -5.50 -20.07 32.69
CA ASP A 273 -5.59 -18.70 33.24
C ASP A 273 -6.10 -17.65 32.23
N SER A 274 -6.43 -18.04 31.00
CA SER A 274 -6.90 -17.13 29.96
C SER A 274 -7.80 -17.80 28.93
N SER A 275 -8.54 -17.01 28.17
CA SER A 275 -9.26 -17.49 26.99
C SER A 275 -8.68 -16.82 25.75
N LEU A 276 -8.40 -17.59 24.71
CA LEU A 276 -7.94 -17.08 23.43
C LEU A 276 -9.12 -17.08 22.45
N LEU A 277 -9.40 -15.93 21.86
CA LEU A 277 -10.36 -15.78 20.77
C LEU A 277 -9.62 -15.90 19.44
N ASN A 278 -10.06 -16.82 18.60
CA ASN A 278 -9.65 -16.95 17.20
C ASN A 278 -10.74 -16.41 16.30
N VAL A 279 -10.34 -15.56 15.36
CA VAL A 279 -11.19 -15.05 14.29
C VAL A 279 -10.60 -15.52 12.97
N THR A 280 -11.33 -16.35 12.24
CA THR A 280 -10.86 -16.92 10.97
C THR A 280 -11.68 -16.38 9.81
N GLN A 281 -11.01 -15.91 8.76
CA GLN A 281 -11.63 -15.56 7.48
C GLN A 281 -11.21 -16.54 6.40
N THR A 282 -12.20 -17.21 5.80
CA THR A 282 -12.05 -18.19 4.72
C THR A 282 -12.64 -17.64 3.43
N LYS A 283 -11.82 -17.48 2.39
CA LYS A 283 -12.26 -17.07 1.05
C LYS A 283 -11.92 -18.15 0.04
N GLU A 284 -12.95 -18.67 -0.63
CA GLU A 284 -12.79 -19.50 -1.82
C GLU A 284 -12.72 -18.61 -3.07
N TYR A 285 -11.75 -18.87 -3.92
CA TYR A 285 -11.59 -18.18 -5.21
C TYR A 285 -12.17 -19.04 -6.33
N GLY A 286 -12.57 -18.41 -7.44
CA GLY A 286 -13.20 -19.10 -8.58
C GLY A 286 -12.31 -20.16 -9.28
N ASP A 287 -11.03 -20.26 -8.91
CA ASP A 287 -10.10 -21.31 -9.35
C ASP A 287 -10.00 -22.49 -8.36
N GLY A 288 -10.87 -22.54 -7.34
CA GLY A 288 -10.89 -23.58 -6.30
C GLY A 288 -9.82 -23.40 -5.21
N LYS A 289 -9.03 -22.32 -5.24
CA LYS A 289 -8.09 -22.02 -4.16
C LYS A 289 -8.82 -21.47 -2.94
N LEU A 290 -8.36 -21.87 -1.76
CA LEU A 290 -8.85 -21.38 -0.47
C LEU A 290 -7.78 -20.52 0.20
N ARG A 291 -8.17 -19.32 0.65
CA ARG A 291 -7.38 -18.52 1.61
C ARG A 291 -8.03 -18.62 2.97
N VAL A 292 -7.30 -19.14 3.94
CA VAL A 292 -7.70 -19.22 5.35
C VAL A 292 -6.72 -18.42 6.17
N ASN A 293 -7.19 -17.34 6.80
CA ASN A 293 -6.36 -16.50 7.66
C ASN A 293 -7.00 -16.42 9.05
N THR A 294 -6.22 -16.60 10.10
CA THR A 294 -6.69 -16.54 11.48
C THR A 294 -5.95 -15.46 12.25
N VAL A 295 -6.71 -14.59 12.91
CA VAL A 295 -6.20 -13.61 13.88
C VAL A 295 -6.59 -14.09 15.28
N SER A 296 -5.64 -14.08 16.20
CA SER A 296 -5.87 -14.49 17.58
C SER A 296 -5.63 -13.34 18.55
N LEU A 297 -6.46 -13.24 19.58
CA LEU A 297 -6.28 -12.31 20.68
C LEU A 297 -6.73 -12.94 21.99
N ASP A 298 -6.09 -12.57 23.09
CA ASP A 298 -6.64 -12.88 24.41
C ASP A 298 -7.99 -12.19 24.56
N TYR A 299 -8.95 -12.87 25.20
CA TYR A 299 -10.30 -12.34 25.42
C TYR A 299 -10.29 -11.03 26.23
N ALA A 300 -9.24 -10.79 27.03
CA ALA A 300 -9.03 -9.52 27.73
C ALA A 300 -8.81 -8.34 26.76
N GLY A 301 -8.31 -8.60 25.55
CA GLY A 301 -8.14 -7.61 24.49
C GLY A 301 -9.40 -7.34 23.66
N LEU A 302 -10.47 -8.12 23.84
CA LEU A 302 -11.72 -7.99 23.07
C LEU A 302 -12.34 -6.57 23.16
N PRO A 303 -12.44 -5.92 24.34
CA PRO A 303 -12.98 -4.56 24.42
C PRO A 303 -12.16 -3.53 23.63
N ALA A 304 -10.84 -3.70 23.59
CA ALA A 304 -9.95 -2.81 22.85
C ALA A 304 -10.10 -3.01 21.32
N LEU A 305 -10.28 -4.26 20.89
CA LEU A 305 -10.60 -4.58 19.49
C LEU A 305 -11.95 -3.97 19.08
N MET A 306 -13.00 -4.17 19.90
CA MET A 306 -14.33 -3.61 19.66
C MET A 306 -14.30 -2.10 19.54
N LYS A 307 -13.66 -1.41 20.50
CA LYS A 307 -13.49 0.05 20.46
C LYS A 307 -12.77 0.50 19.19
N GLY A 308 -11.71 -0.21 18.78
CA GLY A 308 -11.00 0.08 17.54
C GLY A 308 -11.89 -0.07 16.30
N VAL A 309 -12.72 -1.11 16.25
CA VAL A 309 -13.68 -1.33 15.15
C VAL A 309 -14.79 -0.27 15.15
N GLU A 310 -15.28 0.15 16.32
CA GLU A 310 -16.27 1.23 16.46
C GLU A 310 -15.72 2.57 15.96
N GLU A 311 -14.52 2.93 16.38
CA GLU A 311 -13.82 4.13 15.90
C GLU A 311 -13.65 4.07 14.38
N ALA A 312 -13.21 2.93 13.83
CA ALA A 312 -13.09 2.74 12.40
C ALA A 312 -14.43 2.93 11.66
N LEU A 313 -15.51 2.32 12.13
CA LEU A 313 -16.85 2.49 11.52
C LEU A 313 -17.35 3.94 11.59
N ALA A 314 -17.01 4.67 12.64
CA ALA A 314 -17.36 6.09 12.78
C ALA A 314 -16.57 6.98 11.80
N GLU A 315 -15.30 6.64 11.55
CA GLU A 315 -14.49 7.28 10.51
C GLU A 315 -14.96 6.88 9.10
N TRP A 316 -15.49 5.66 8.92
CA TRP A 316 -15.95 5.13 7.64
C TRP A 316 -17.30 5.71 7.24
N LYS A 317 -17.29 6.95 6.73
CA LYS A 317 -18.47 7.67 6.24
C LYS A 317 -18.72 7.44 4.75
#